data_AF-A0A959VT44-F1
#
_entry.id   AF-A0A959VT44-F1
#
_cell.length_a   1.000
_cell.length_b   1.000
_cell.length_c   1.000
_cell.angle_alpha   90.00
_cell.angle_beta   90.00
_cell.angle_gamma   90.00
#
_symmetry.space_group_name_H-M   'P 1'
#
loop_
_entity.id
_entity.type
_entity.pdbx_description
1 polymer ?
#
loop_
_entity_poly.entity_id
_entity_poly.type
_entity_poly.pdbx_seq_one_letter_code
_entity_poly.pdbx_strand_id
1 'polypeptide(L)'
;MAKQGGKCDWCGVELEEDQGYRLLWPDKSLGTAFCRLEHIVPFLMQKDQWHIWKDVQVPEGAPPVSSATGNELGENALYLVHHRGEHRIPDSFENKEALLEWAKAGGHFAP
;
A
#
# COMPACT_ATOMS: atom_id res chain seq x y z
N MET A 1 9.86 -14.60 -15.02
CA MET A 1 8.60 -14.28 -14.30
C MET A 1 8.66 -12.81 -13.94
N ALA A 2 7.64 -12.02 -14.24
CA ALA A 2 7.61 -10.62 -13.80
C ALA A 2 7.58 -10.59 -12.27
N LYS A 3 8.42 -9.76 -11.65
CA LYS A 3 8.46 -9.56 -10.19
C LYS A 3 7.12 -8.97 -9.73
N GLN A 4 6.53 -9.51 -8.66
CA GLN A 4 5.28 -8.96 -8.09
C GLN A 4 5.52 -7.50 -7.69
N GLY A 5 4.67 -6.59 -8.18
CA GLY A 5 4.85 -5.16 -7.94
C GLY A 5 6.05 -4.52 -8.64
N GLY A 6 6.57 -5.13 -9.71
CA GLY A 6 7.64 -4.59 -10.56
C GLY A 6 7.16 -3.57 -11.60
N LYS A 7 5.89 -3.18 -11.57
CA LYS A 7 5.28 -2.20 -12.47
C LYS A 7 4.15 -1.47 -11.75
N CYS A 8 3.96 -0.19 -12.03
CA CYS A 8 2.85 0.58 -11.52
C CYS A 8 1.54 0.12 -12.17
N ASP A 9 0.55 -0.28 -11.38
CA ASP A 9 -0.75 -0.78 -11.85
C ASP A 9 -1.67 0.32 -12.38
N TRP A 10 -1.30 1.58 -12.17
CA TRP A 10 -1.99 2.74 -12.72
C TRP A 10 -1.41 3.19 -14.07
N CYS A 11 -0.15 3.62 -14.10
CA CYS A 11 0.46 4.22 -15.29
C CYS A 11 1.35 3.27 -16.10
N GLY A 12 1.69 2.10 -15.54
CA GLY A 12 2.51 1.10 -16.21
C GLY A 12 4.02 1.38 -16.23
N VAL A 13 4.53 2.32 -15.46
CA VAL A 13 5.99 2.51 -15.31
C VAL A 13 6.61 1.34 -14.55
N GLU A 14 7.80 0.87 -14.96
CA GLU A 14 8.54 -0.18 -14.25
C GLU A 14 9.04 0.32 -12.89
N LEU A 15 9.10 -0.59 -11.91
CA LEU A 15 9.50 -0.29 -10.54
C LEU A 15 10.57 -1.27 -10.06
N GLU A 16 11.67 -0.73 -9.56
CA GLU A 16 12.65 -1.49 -8.79
C GLU A 16 12.15 -1.77 -7.37
N GLU A 17 12.79 -2.69 -6.65
CA GLU A 17 12.34 -3.17 -5.32
C GLU A 17 12.20 -2.05 -4.29
N ASP A 18 13.09 -1.07 -4.36
CA ASP A 18 13.24 0.06 -3.47
C ASP A 18 12.54 1.32 -3.99
N GLN A 19 11.72 1.21 -5.04
CA GLN A 19 11.04 2.34 -5.66
C GLN A 19 9.52 2.28 -5.52
N GLY A 20 8.90 3.42 -5.26
CA GLY A 20 7.44 3.53 -5.25
C GLY A 20 6.81 2.86 -4.03
N TYR A 21 5.59 2.37 -4.24
CA TYR A 21 4.67 1.93 -3.21
C TYR A 21 4.14 0.54 -3.53
N ARG A 22 4.02 -0.32 -2.51
CA ARG A 22 3.35 -1.62 -2.59
C ARG A 22 2.22 -1.63 -1.59
N LEU A 23 1.01 -1.71 -2.10
CA LEU A 23 -0.19 -1.88 -1.31
C LEU A 23 -0.47 -3.37 -1.18
N LEU A 24 -0.49 -3.85 0.05
CA LEU A 24 -0.61 -5.26 0.41
C LEU A 24 -1.92 -5.48 1.16
N TRP A 25 -2.59 -6.58 0.86
CA TRP A 25 -3.77 -7.05 1.56
C TRP A 25 -3.60 -8.55 1.91
N PRO A 26 -2.88 -8.85 3.01
CA PRO A 26 -2.46 -10.20 3.36
C PRO A 26 -3.61 -11.20 3.47
N ASP A 27 -4.69 -10.84 4.17
CA ASP A 27 -5.85 -11.72 4.40
C ASP A 27 -6.53 -12.19 3.11
N LYS A 28 -6.35 -11.44 2.02
CA LYS A 28 -6.89 -11.78 0.70
C LYS A 28 -5.86 -12.31 -0.28
N SER A 29 -4.59 -12.36 0.12
CA SER A 29 -3.45 -12.63 -0.77
C SER A 29 -3.44 -11.71 -1.99
N LEU A 30 -3.82 -10.44 -1.78
CA LEU A 30 -3.90 -9.43 -2.84
C LEU A 30 -2.79 -8.38 -2.67
N GLY A 31 -2.36 -7.83 -3.80
CA GLY A 31 -1.43 -6.72 -3.82
C GLY A 31 -1.50 -5.90 -5.10
N THR A 32 -0.90 -4.72 -5.03
CA THR A 32 -0.79 -3.77 -6.13
C THR A 32 0.38 -2.82 -5.88
N ALA A 33 1.00 -2.30 -6.94
CA ALA A 33 2.13 -1.39 -6.84
C ALA A 33 1.90 -0.07 -7.59
N PHE A 34 2.51 0.99 -7.08
CA PHE A 34 2.38 2.34 -7.62
C PHE A 34 3.72 3.06 -7.64
N CYS A 35 4.02 3.80 -8.71
CA CYS A 35 5.24 4.62 -8.75
C CYS A 35 5.16 5.85 -7.84
N ARG A 36 3.95 6.28 -7.49
CA ARG A 36 3.63 7.54 -6.82
C ARG A 36 2.41 7.36 -5.93
N LEU A 37 2.37 8.06 -4.81
CA LEU A 37 1.26 8.02 -3.86
C LEU A 37 -0.05 8.45 -4.54
N GLU A 38 0.01 9.45 -5.40
CA GLU A 38 -1.13 10.03 -6.10
C GLU A 38 -1.82 9.03 -7.05
N HIS A 39 -1.16 7.92 -7.40
CA HIS A 39 -1.77 6.87 -8.22
C HIS A 39 -2.63 5.89 -7.39
N ILE A 40 -2.44 5.85 -6.07
CA ILE A 40 -3.26 5.05 -5.15
C ILE A 40 -4.68 5.61 -5.10
N VAL A 41 -4.82 6.93 -5.06
CA VAL A 41 -6.11 7.64 -4.98
C VAL A 41 -7.08 7.23 -6.11
N PRO A 42 -6.76 7.42 -7.41
CA PRO A 42 -7.65 7.03 -8.49
C PRO A 42 -7.81 5.51 -8.59
N PHE A 43 -6.81 4.72 -8.19
CA PHE A 43 -6.94 3.26 -8.15
C PHE A 43 -8.04 2.81 -7.19
N LEU A 44 -8.02 3.31 -5.94
CA LEU A 44 -9.03 2.99 -4.92
C LEU A 44 -10.42 3.53 -5.28
N MET A 45 -10.50 4.63 -6.02
CA MET A 45 -11.79 5.23 -6.41
C MET A 45 -12.43 4.58 -7.64
N GLN A 46 -11.63 4.14 -8.62
CA GLN A 46 -12.14 3.86 -9.98
C GLN A 46 -11.82 2.46 -10.48
N LYS A 47 -10.69 1.88 -10.08
CA LYS A 47 -10.17 0.66 -10.69
C LYS A 47 -10.42 -0.55 -9.80
N ASP A 48 -9.95 -0.50 -8.55
CA ASP A 48 -10.02 -1.59 -7.56
C ASP A 48 -9.66 -2.98 -8.17
N GLN A 49 -8.76 -3.00 -9.16
CA GLN A 49 -8.31 -4.24 -9.83
C GLN A 49 -7.06 -4.75 -9.13
N TRP A 50 -7.27 -5.64 -8.19
CA TRP A 50 -6.19 -6.25 -7.40
C TRP A 50 -5.54 -7.43 -8.13
N HIS A 51 -4.27 -7.66 -7.81
CA HIS A 51 -3.55 -8.84 -8.26
C HIS A 51 -3.44 -9.87 -7.14
N ILE A 52 -3.65 -11.14 -7.48
CA ILE A 52 -3.33 -12.25 -6.56
C ILE A 52 -1.81 -12.36 -6.53
N TRP A 53 -1.23 -12.09 -5.36
CA TRP A 53 0.20 -12.22 -5.11
C TRP A 53 0.45 -13.42 -4.19
N LYS A 54 1.54 -14.12 -4.44
CA LYS A 54 2.03 -15.18 -3.55
C LYS A 54 2.71 -14.58 -2.34
N ASP A 55 2.54 -15.23 -1.20
CA ASP A 55 3.24 -14.94 0.05
C ASP A 55 3.08 -13.48 0.51
N VAL A 56 1.88 -12.90 0.32
CA VAL A 56 1.56 -11.58 0.87
C VAL A 56 1.43 -11.69 2.38
N GLN A 57 2.36 -11.08 3.08
CA GLN A 57 2.42 -11.06 4.53
C GLN A 57 2.33 -9.63 5.05
N VAL A 58 1.98 -9.50 6.33
CA VAL A 58 2.13 -8.24 7.06
C VAL A 58 3.61 -7.83 7.01
N PRO A 59 3.94 -6.62 6.54
CA PRO A 59 5.33 -6.20 6.46
C PRO A 59 5.92 -6.05 7.86
N GLU A 60 7.19 -6.45 8.01
CA GLU A 60 7.93 -6.27 9.25
C GLU A 60 7.99 -4.78 9.64
N GLY A 61 7.75 -4.48 10.92
CA GLY A 61 7.73 -3.11 11.42
C GLY A 61 6.44 -2.34 11.13
N ALA A 62 5.42 -2.97 10.55
CA ALA A 62 4.11 -2.37 10.37
C ALA A 62 3.54 -1.90 11.72
N PRO A 63 3.06 -0.64 11.83
CA PRO A 63 2.40 -0.16 13.03
C PRO A 63 1.21 -1.07 13.40
N PRO A 64 0.97 -1.34 14.69
CA PRO A 64 -0.17 -2.16 15.14
C PRO A 64 -1.50 -1.39 15.10
N VAL A 65 -1.45 -0.10 14.80
CA VAL A 65 -2.59 0.81 14.67
C VAL A 65 -2.55 1.46 13.29
N SER A 66 -3.69 2.01 12.86
CA SER A 66 -3.78 2.75 11.61
C SER A 66 -2.89 3.99 11.61
N SER A 67 -2.06 4.14 10.58
CA SER A 67 -1.30 5.37 10.33
C SER A 67 -2.26 6.55 10.08
N ALA A 68 -3.45 6.32 9.53
CA ALA A 68 -4.40 7.38 9.22
C ALA A 68 -5.16 7.91 10.44
N THR A 69 -5.56 7.02 11.35
CA THR A 69 -6.53 7.34 12.42
C THR A 69 -6.03 7.05 13.83
N GLY A 70 -5.00 6.22 14.00
CA GLY A 70 -4.54 5.71 15.29
C GLY A 70 -5.40 4.60 15.89
N ASN A 71 -6.44 4.14 15.18
CA ASN A 71 -7.32 3.06 15.64
C ASN A 71 -6.62 1.69 15.54
N GLU A 72 -7.08 0.72 16.33
CA GLU A 72 -6.63 -0.67 16.22
C GLU A 72 -6.95 -1.25 14.84
N LEU A 73 -6.03 -2.08 14.34
CA LEU A 73 -6.23 -2.80 13.09
C LEU A 73 -7.11 -4.03 13.33
N GLY A 74 -8.15 -4.18 12.51
CA GLY A 74 -8.98 -5.38 12.49
C GLY A 74 -8.56 -6.39 11.43
N GLU A 75 -9.40 -7.40 11.25
CA GLU A 75 -9.33 -8.29 10.10
C GLU A 75 -9.50 -7.48 8.80
N ASN A 76 -8.77 -7.85 7.75
CA ASN A 76 -8.69 -7.17 6.45
C ASN A 76 -7.90 -5.86 6.42
N ALA A 77 -7.00 -5.62 7.37
CA ALA A 77 -6.10 -4.47 7.33
C ALA A 77 -5.27 -4.43 6.02
N LEU A 78 -5.02 -3.21 5.55
CA LEU A 78 -4.16 -2.95 4.40
C LEU A 78 -2.84 -2.36 4.86
N TYR A 79 -1.79 -2.69 4.13
CA TYR A 79 -0.44 -2.20 4.44
C TYR A 79 0.16 -1.55 3.22
N LEU A 80 0.62 -0.31 3.36
CA LEU A 80 1.31 0.40 2.30
C LEU A 80 2.80 0.45 2.62
N VAL A 81 3.59 -0.20 1.80
CA VAL A 81 5.05 -0.20 1.93
C VAL A 81 5.61 0.79 0.92
N HIS A 82 6.42 1.72 1.40
CA HIS A 82 7.18 2.64 0.54
C HIS A 82 8.63 2.74 1.01
N HIS A 83 9.47 3.37 0.20
CA HIS A 83 10.88 3.56 0.51
C HIS A 83 11.22 5.03 0.74
N ARG A 84 12.15 5.29 1.66
CA ARG A 84 12.80 6.59 1.87
C ARG A 84 14.31 6.37 1.92
N GLY A 85 14.96 6.51 0.76
CA GLY A 85 16.32 6.01 0.58
C GLY A 85 16.33 4.49 0.70
N GLU A 86 17.26 3.93 1.46
CA GLU A 86 17.38 2.48 1.69
C GLU A 86 16.34 1.95 2.68
N HIS A 87 15.64 2.83 3.40
CA HIS A 87 14.69 2.42 4.43
C HIS A 87 13.33 2.07 3.83
N ARG A 88 12.86 0.86 4.15
CA ARG A 88 11.51 0.39 3.88
C ARG A 88 10.59 0.83 5.03
N ILE A 89 9.56 1.60 4.70
CA ILE A 89 8.61 2.17 5.65
C ILE A 89 7.22 1.56 5.38
N PRO A 90 6.70 0.75 6.32
CA PRO A 90 5.33 0.27 6.26
C PRO A 90 4.36 1.21 7.00
N ASP A 91 3.26 1.55 6.34
CA ASP A 91 2.08 2.16 6.94
C ASP A 91 0.94 1.14 7.01
N SER A 92 0.10 1.26 8.04
CA SER A 92 -1.03 0.35 8.28
C SER A 92 -2.35 1.09 8.18
N PHE A 93 -3.40 0.43 7.69
CA PHE A 93 -4.74 1.01 7.52
C PHE A 93 -5.80 -0.01 7.87
N GLU A 94 -6.82 0.42 8.61
CA GLU A 94 -7.93 -0.44 9.02
C GLU A 94 -8.83 -0.85 7.84
N ASN A 95 -8.91 -0.02 6.80
CA ASN A 95 -9.72 -0.26 5.61
C ASN A 95 -9.28 0.63 4.42
N LYS A 96 -9.91 0.41 3.26
CA LYS A 96 -9.60 1.14 2.02
C LYS A 96 -9.95 2.62 2.12
N GLU A 97 -10.99 2.96 2.88
CA GLU A 97 -11.45 4.34 3.07
C GLU A 97 -10.41 5.16 3.84
N ALA A 98 -9.86 4.62 4.93
CA ALA A 98 -8.81 5.26 5.72
C ALA A 98 -7.54 5.49 4.89
N LEU A 99 -7.12 4.47 4.13
CA LEU A 99 -6.01 4.59 3.18
C LEU A 99 -6.27 5.66 2.12
N LEU A 100 -7.49 5.71 1.56
CA LEU A 100 -7.85 6.67 0.53
C LEU A 100 -7.76 8.11 1.04
N GLU A 101 -8.34 8.40 2.21
CA GLU A 101 -8.31 9.74 2.80
C GLU A 101 -6.88 10.16 3.17
N TRP A 102 -6.07 9.23 3.72
CA TRP A 102 -4.66 9.48 3.99
C TRP A 102 -3.85 9.77 2.71
N ALA A 103 -4.08 9.00 1.64
CA ALA A 103 -3.41 9.21 0.36
C ALA A 103 -3.81 10.55 -0.29
N LYS A 104 -5.08 10.95 -0.18
CA LYS A 104 -5.55 12.29 -0.62
C LYS A 104 -4.91 13.42 0.17
N ALA A 105 -4.63 13.20 1.46
CA ALA A 105 -3.90 14.14 2.31
C ALA A 105 -2.39 14.21 2.00
N GLY A 106 -1.92 13.48 1.00
CA GLY A 106 -0.51 13.48 0.58
C GLY A 106 0.39 12.56 1.41
N GLY A 107 -0.19 11.59 2.13
CA GLY A 107 0.57 10.66 2.95
C GLY A 107 0.94 11.26 4.30
N HIS A 108 0.15 12.24 4.73
CA HIS A 108 0.30 12.94 5.99
C HIS A 108 -0.85 12.51 6.92
N PHE A 109 -0.50 11.77 7.97
CA PHE A 109 -1.05 11.65 9.35
C PHE A 109 -0.52 10.32 9.94
N ALA A 110 -0.33 10.13 11.26
CA ALA A 110 -0.95 10.72 12.47
C ALA A 110 -0.04 11.65 13.34
N PRO A 111 -0.60 12.43 14.29
CA PRO A 111 0.14 12.88 15.49
C PRO A 111 0.59 11.72 16.38
#